data_AF-A0A930F236-F1
#
_entry.id   AF-A0A930F236-F1
#
_cell.length_a   1.000
_cell.length_b   1.000
_cell.length_c   1.000
_cell.angle_alpha   90.00
_cell.angle_beta   90.00
_cell.angle_gamma   90.00
#
_symmetry.space_group_name_H-M   'P 1'
#
loop_
_entity.id
_entity.type
_entity.pdbx_description
1 polymer ?
#
loop_
_entity_poly.entity_id
_entity_poly.type
_entity_poly.pdbx_seq_one_letter_code
_entity_poly.pdbx_strand_id
1 'polypeptide(L)'
;GRELCCSTWLTDFRSVNTNAARYQQLSINPLKLAGQCGKLKCCLNFELDSYMDALSHFPSSSTVLDTEKGKAFCIKIDVFKKRMWFAYVDNSILWYDLDIQEVKEMISMNKKGNKIPPLEEYKTQELSAPTKEIDLIQENNIDRFEKKKSNKKPKNKEKKNTSPKEEKNNNNAPKPNNSEQQKPNNRKNNKKRNNPKKNNNDG
;
A
#
# COMPACT_ATOMS: atom_id res chain seq x y z
N GLY A 1 -10.73 -20.02 -3.37
CA GLY A 1 -10.79 -18.55 -3.11
C GLY A 1 -12.14 -18.20 -2.53
N ARG A 2 -12.28 -17.04 -1.87
CA ARG A 2 -13.57 -16.54 -1.38
C ARG A 2 -14.41 -15.99 -2.56
N GLU A 3 -15.71 -16.22 -2.53
CA GLU A 3 -16.70 -15.72 -3.49
C GLU A 3 -16.89 -14.19 -3.43
N LEU A 4 -17.43 -13.58 -4.50
CA LEU A 4 -17.61 -12.13 -4.60
C LEU A 4 -18.88 -11.67 -3.86
N CYS A 5 -18.80 -10.52 -3.17
CA CYS A 5 -19.95 -9.92 -2.45
C CYS A 5 -21.14 -9.65 -3.40
N CYS A 6 -20.85 -9.29 -4.66
CA CYS A 6 -21.85 -9.02 -5.70
C CYS A 6 -22.53 -10.27 -6.28
N SER A 7 -21.98 -11.46 -6.04
CA SER A 7 -22.51 -12.74 -6.55
C SER A 7 -23.26 -13.53 -5.49
N THR A 8 -23.32 -13.01 -4.27
CA THR A 8 -23.85 -13.71 -3.09
C THR A 8 -25.05 -12.98 -2.52
N TRP A 9 -24.85 -11.79 -1.96
CA TRP A 9 -25.89 -11.12 -1.16
C TRP A 9 -26.03 -9.62 -1.45
N LEU A 10 -25.03 -8.95 -2.03
CA LEU A 10 -25.10 -7.52 -2.32
C LEU A 10 -25.53 -7.28 -3.78
N THR A 11 -26.84 -7.06 -3.99
CA THR A 11 -27.45 -6.90 -5.33
C THR A 11 -27.77 -5.46 -5.73
N ASP A 12 -27.79 -4.51 -4.79
CA ASP A 12 -27.98 -3.08 -5.07
C ASP A 12 -26.63 -2.40 -5.36
N PHE A 13 -26.41 -2.06 -6.63
CA PHE A 13 -25.17 -1.44 -7.09
C PHE A 13 -25.30 0.07 -7.22
N ARG A 14 -24.93 0.78 -6.15
CA ARG A 14 -24.68 2.22 -6.20
C ARG A 14 -23.30 2.49 -6.79
N SER A 15 -23.19 3.58 -7.54
CA SER A 15 -21.89 4.03 -8.01
C SER A 15 -20.99 4.36 -6.81
N VAL A 16 -19.80 3.76 -6.76
CA VAL A 16 -18.82 3.99 -5.70
C VAL A 16 -17.86 5.08 -6.16
N ASN A 17 -17.53 6.01 -5.26
CA ASN A 17 -16.50 7.01 -5.48
C ASN A 17 -15.26 6.70 -4.62
N THR A 18 -14.09 7.16 -5.07
CA THR A 18 -12.83 7.13 -4.32
C THR A 18 -12.89 7.83 -2.96
N ASN A 19 -13.90 8.67 -2.72
CA ASN A 19 -14.15 9.29 -1.41
C ASN A 19 -14.38 8.25 -0.30
N ALA A 20 -15.09 7.15 -0.57
CA ALA A 20 -15.33 6.11 0.44
C ALA A 20 -14.00 5.51 0.95
N ALA A 21 -13.05 5.27 0.02
CA ALA A 21 -11.72 4.80 0.37
C ALA A 21 -10.93 5.83 1.20
N ARG A 22 -11.09 7.13 0.95
CA ARG A 22 -10.46 8.19 1.77
C ARG A 22 -10.96 8.16 3.20
N TYR A 23 -12.27 8.07 3.39
CA TYR A 23 -12.86 8.02 4.73
C TYR A 23 -12.41 6.78 5.50
N GLN A 24 -12.32 5.64 4.83
CA GLN A 24 -11.79 4.39 5.41
C GLN A 24 -10.26 4.37 5.55
N GLN A 25 -9.59 5.48 5.23
CA GLN A 25 -8.12 5.62 5.29
C GLN A 25 -7.39 4.55 4.46
N LEU A 26 -8.04 4.05 3.41
CA LEU A 26 -7.45 3.11 2.46
C LEU A 26 -6.64 3.86 1.40
N SER A 27 -5.64 3.19 0.83
CA SER A 27 -4.86 3.76 -0.26
C SER A 27 -5.76 4.04 -1.47
N ILE A 28 -5.66 5.24 -2.05
CA ILE A 28 -6.43 5.68 -3.24
C ILE A 28 -5.92 5.02 -4.55
N ASN A 29 -5.06 4.00 -4.47
CA ASN A 29 -4.56 3.33 -5.67
C ASN A 29 -5.70 2.57 -6.38
N PRO A 30 -6.07 2.95 -7.63
CA PRO A 30 -7.19 2.35 -8.34
C PRO A 30 -7.01 0.85 -8.57
N LEU A 31 -5.76 0.36 -8.70
CA LEU A 31 -5.49 -1.07 -8.89
C LEU A 31 -5.88 -1.92 -7.67
N LYS A 32 -5.74 -1.38 -6.44
CA LYS A 32 -6.11 -2.08 -5.20
C LYS A 32 -7.61 -1.97 -4.89
N LEU A 33 -8.24 -0.90 -5.35
CA LEU A 33 -9.65 -0.60 -5.13
C LEU A 33 -10.57 -1.16 -6.22
N ALA A 34 -10.03 -1.49 -7.40
CA ALA A 34 -10.78 -2.13 -8.47
C ALA A 34 -11.18 -3.55 -8.06
N GLY A 35 -12.43 -3.91 -8.38
CA GLY A 35 -12.93 -5.27 -8.34
C GLY A 35 -12.60 -6.02 -9.63
N GLN A 36 -12.95 -7.31 -9.67
CA GLN A 36 -12.71 -8.17 -10.83
C GLN A 36 -13.40 -7.67 -12.11
N CYS A 37 -14.48 -6.89 -11.96
CA CYS A 37 -15.22 -6.27 -13.06
C CYS A 37 -14.58 -4.96 -13.58
N GLY A 38 -13.41 -4.55 -13.07
CA GLY A 38 -12.70 -3.34 -13.50
C GLY A 38 -13.25 -2.02 -12.94
N LYS A 39 -14.36 -2.06 -12.19
CA LYS A 39 -14.93 -0.91 -11.45
C LYS A 39 -14.46 -0.91 -10.00
N LEU A 40 -14.64 0.19 -9.28
CA LEU A 40 -14.39 0.23 -7.83
C LEU A 40 -15.24 -0.82 -7.09
N LYS A 41 -14.68 -1.45 -6.05
CA LYS A 41 -15.36 -2.47 -5.24
C LYS A 41 -16.66 -1.94 -4.63
N CYS A 42 -17.78 -2.60 -4.91
CA CYS A 42 -19.11 -2.26 -4.38
C CYS A 42 -19.19 -2.39 -2.85
N CYS A 43 -18.42 -3.30 -2.25
CA CYS A 43 -18.43 -3.48 -0.80
C CYS A 43 -17.83 -2.26 -0.04
N LEU A 44 -17.12 -1.33 -0.70
CA LEU A 44 -16.60 -0.11 -0.06
C LEU A 44 -17.71 0.81 0.49
N ASN A 45 -18.82 0.96 -0.23
CA ASN A 45 -19.94 1.76 0.28
C ASN A 45 -20.68 1.02 1.40
N PHE A 46 -20.83 -0.30 1.27
CA PHE A 46 -21.51 -1.12 2.28
C PHE A 46 -20.81 -1.05 3.64
N GLU A 47 -19.47 -1.14 3.65
CA GLU A 47 -18.68 -1.11 4.88
C GLU A 47 -18.48 0.30 5.45
N LEU A 48 -18.78 1.35 4.67
CA LEU A 48 -18.50 2.73 5.06
C LEU A 48 -19.27 3.16 6.30
N ASP A 49 -20.56 2.85 6.37
CA ASP A 49 -21.41 3.28 7.50
C ASP A 49 -20.94 2.62 8.80
N SER A 50 -20.69 1.31 8.76
CA SER A 50 -20.12 0.55 9.89
C SER A 50 -18.74 1.07 10.30
N TYR A 51 -17.91 1.48 9.33
CA TYR A 51 -16.61 2.09 9.61
C TYR A 51 -16.76 3.45 10.32
N MET A 52 -17.67 4.30 9.87
CA MET A 52 -17.93 5.62 10.49
C MET A 52 -18.45 5.49 11.92
N ASP A 53 -19.36 4.54 12.15
CA ASP A 53 -19.85 4.22 13.49
C ASP A 53 -18.71 3.71 14.39
N ALA A 54 -17.88 2.79 13.89
CA ALA A 54 -16.72 2.31 14.64
C ALA A 54 -15.75 3.46 14.97
N LEU A 55 -15.49 4.37 14.03
CA LEU A 55 -14.61 5.52 14.23
C LEU A 55 -15.14 6.50 15.29
N SER A 56 -16.47 6.67 15.40
CA SER A 56 -17.10 7.54 16.40
C SER A 56 -16.80 7.12 17.85
N HIS A 57 -16.50 5.83 18.06
CA HIS A 57 -16.17 5.30 19.39
C HIS A 57 -14.74 5.63 19.82
N PHE A 58 -13.87 6.05 18.91
CA PHE A 58 -12.48 6.39 19.22
C PHE A 58 -12.37 7.83 19.73
N PRO A 59 -11.44 8.10 20.66
CA PRO A 59 -11.07 9.47 20.97
C PRO A 59 -10.40 10.13 19.75
N SER A 60 -10.29 11.47 19.77
CA SER A 60 -9.70 12.24 18.67
C SER A 60 -8.31 11.70 18.28
N SER A 61 -7.97 11.72 16.99
CA SER A 61 -6.63 11.37 16.52
C SER A 61 -5.53 12.29 17.07
N SER A 62 -5.88 13.51 17.48
CA SER A 62 -4.96 14.46 18.11
C SER A 62 -4.87 14.29 19.64
N THR A 63 -5.27 13.13 20.19
CA THR A 63 -5.22 12.89 21.63
C THR A 63 -3.77 12.81 22.11
N VAL A 64 -3.49 13.51 23.20
CA VAL A 64 -2.21 13.48 23.91
C VAL A 64 -2.45 12.87 25.29
N LEU A 65 -1.59 11.93 25.68
CA LEU A 65 -1.58 11.33 27.01
C LEU A 65 -0.41 11.88 27.81
N ASP A 66 -0.70 12.41 29.01
CA ASP A 66 0.30 12.88 29.94
C ASP A 66 0.69 11.75 30.91
N THR A 67 1.87 11.15 30.70
CA THR A 67 2.39 10.09 31.56
C THR A 67 3.48 10.62 32.49
N GLU A 68 3.88 9.81 33.46
CA GLU A 68 5.01 10.13 34.34
C GLU A 68 6.33 10.32 33.59
N LYS A 69 6.56 9.53 32.52
CA LYS A 69 7.76 9.62 31.68
C LYS A 69 7.74 10.80 30.71
N GLY A 70 6.56 11.25 30.30
CA GLY A 70 6.41 12.37 29.38
C GLY A 70 5.09 12.37 28.63
N LYS A 71 4.98 13.23 27.62
CA LYS A 71 3.78 13.30 26.78
C LYS A 71 3.86 12.26 25.67
N ALA A 72 2.77 11.54 25.44
CA ALA A 72 2.63 10.60 24.33
C ALA A 72 1.56 11.07 23.35
N PHE A 73 1.85 11.00 22.05
CA PHE A 73 0.94 11.40 20.98
C PHE A 73 0.47 10.17 20.20
N CYS A 74 -0.77 10.21 19.71
CA CYS A 74 -1.29 9.15 18.85
C CYS A 74 -0.67 9.25 17.45
N ILE A 75 -0.12 8.13 16.96
CA ILE A 75 0.45 7.99 15.61
C ILE A 75 -0.56 7.38 14.66
N LYS A 76 -1.23 6.31 15.11
CA LYS A 76 -2.08 5.48 14.26
C LYS A 76 -3.28 4.95 15.03
N ILE A 77 -4.42 4.90 14.35
CA ILE A 77 -5.64 4.28 14.85
C ILE A 77 -5.91 3.03 14.00
N ASP A 78 -6.13 1.90 14.66
CA ASP A 78 -6.61 0.67 14.04
C ASP A 78 -8.08 0.45 14.41
N VAL A 79 -8.98 0.82 13.49
CA VAL A 79 -10.43 0.75 13.70
C VAL A 79 -10.92 -0.69 13.84
N PHE A 80 -10.30 -1.63 13.12
CA PHE A 80 -10.72 -3.03 13.11
C PHE A 80 -10.29 -3.76 14.37
N LYS A 81 -9.05 -3.54 14.82
CA LYS A 81 -8.53 -4.15 16.06
C LYS A 81 -8.97 -3.41 17.31
N LYS A 82 -9.61 -2.25 17.17
CA LYS A 82 -9.95 -1.37 18.29
C LYS A 82 -8.74 -0.94 19.11
N ARG A 83 -7.62 -0.65 18.44
CA ARG A 83 -6.36 -0.26 19.11
C ARG A 83 -5.83 1.07 18.60
N MET A 84 -5.12 1.77 19.47
CA MET A 84 -4.45 3.03 19.14
C MET A 84 -2.97 2.92 19.46
N TRP A 85 -2.15 3.44 18.55
CA TRP A 85 -0.70 3.44 18.69
C TRP A 85 -0.24 4.81 19.16
N PHE A 86 0.53 4.82 20.23
CA PHE A 86 1.11 6.02 20.83
C PHE A 86 2.64 5.95 20.80
N ALA A 87 3.28 7.10 20.70
CA ALA A 87 4.71 7.22 20.94
C ALA A 87 5.00 8.42 21.82
N TYR A 88 6.11 8.35 22.55
CA TYR A 88 6.60 9.46 23.34
C TYR A 88 7.25 10.53 22.46
N VAL A 89 7.14 11.78 22.90
CA VAL A 89 7.85 12.91 22.26
C VAL A 89 9.37 12.66 22.27
N ASP A 90 9.91 12.14 23.38
CA ASP A 90 11.35 11.88 23.52
C ASP A 90 11.82 10.63 22.78
N ASN A 91 10.91 9.67 22.53
CA ASN A 91 11.23 8.43 21.84
C ASN A 91 10.13 8.06 20.83
N SER A 92 10.23 8.63 19.63
CA SER A 92 9.28 8.38 18.54
C SER A 92 9.48 7.04 17.81
N ILE A 93 10.53 6.29 18.14
CA ILE A 93 10.84 4.99 17.49
C ILE A 93 10.00 3.87 18.11
N LEU A 94 9.79 3.91 19.43
CA LEU A 94 8.99 2.92 20.15
C LEU A 94 7.51 3.30 20.11
N TRP A 95 6.70 2.42 19.53
CA TRP A 95 5.24 2.58 19.53
C TRP A 95 4.59 1.60 20.51
N TYR A 96 3.58 2.09 21.20
CA TYR A 96 2.82 1.35 22.21
C TYR A 96 1.38 1.24 21.74
N ASP A 97 0.87 0.02 21.65
CA ASP A 97 -0.47 -0.29 21.21
C ASP A 97 -1.40 -0.49 22.41
N LEU A 98 -2.36 0.41 22.57
CA LEU A 98 -3.31 0.41 23.69
C LEU A 98 -4.73 0.13 23.18
N ASP A 99 -5.56 -0.48 24.01
CA ASP A 99 -6.97 -0.66 23.69
C ASP A 99 -7.76 0.65 23.86
N ILE A 100 -8.87 0.79 23.13
CA ILE A 100 -9.73 1.99 23.23
C ILE A 100 -10.21 2.22 24.67
N GLN A 101 -10.55 1.16 25.40
CA GLN A 101 -11.12 1.30 26.74
C GLN A 101 -10.08 1.91 27.69
N GLU A 102 -8.87 1.37 27.70
CA GLU A 102 -7.75 1.86 28.51
C GLU A 102 -7.43 3.32 28.15
N VAL A 103 -7.39 3.65 26.86
CA VAL A 103 -7.11 5.03 26.41
C VAL A 103 -8.17 6.00 26.93
N LYS A 104 -9.46 5.62 26.94
CA LYS A 104 -10.53 6.47 27.49
C LYS A 104 -10.40 6.69 28.99
N GLU A 105 -9.99 5.66 29.74
CA GLU A 105 -9.71 5.76 31.17
C GLU A 105 -8.52 6.70 31.42
N MET A 106 -7.43 6.52 30.68
CA MET A 106 -6.24 7.38 30.74
C MET A 106 -6.57 8.85 30.44
N ILE A 107 -7.37 9.11 29.42
CA ILE A 107 -7.85 10.48 29.11
C ILE A 107 -8.65 11.04 30.30
N SER A 108 -9.49 10.22 30.91
CA SER A 108 -10.31 10.64 32.06
C SER A 108 -9.44 10.94 33.29
N MET A 109 -8.34 10.21 33.49
CA MET A 109 -7.35 10.47 34.53
C MET A 109 -6.57 11.77 34.27
N ASN A 110 -6.14 12.00 33.03
CA ASN A 110 -5.45 13.24 32.65
C ASN A 110 -6.36 14.46 32.81
N LYS A 111 -7.66 14.33 32.50
CA LYS A 111 -8.66 15.39 32.76
C LYS A 111 -8.81 15.72 34.25
N LYS A 112 -8.59 14.75 35.14
CA LYS A 112 -8.58 14.94 36.60
C LYS A 112 -7.24 15.52 37.10
N GLY A 113 -6.24 15.67 36.23
CA GLY A 113 -4.91 16.19 36.57
C GLY A 113 -3.93 15.12 37.07
N ASN A 114 -4.32 13.84 37.07
CA ASN A 114 -3.43 12.74 37.46
C ASN A 114 -2.63 12.27 36.23
N LYS A 115 -1.31 12.14 36.39
CA LYS A 115 -0.45 11.53 35.37
C LYS A 115 -0.67 10.02 35.36
N ILE A 116 -0.67 9.43 34.18
CA ILE A 116 -0.77 7.98 34.03
C ILE A 116 0.60 7.30 34.19
N PRO A 117 0.63 6.02 34.61
CA PRO A 117 1.85 5.23 34.63
C PRO A 117 2.51 5.12 33.24
N PRO A 118 3.78 4.69 33.18
CA PRO A 118 4.49 4.47 31.93
C PRO A 118 3.75 3.51 30.99
N LEU A 119 3.59 3.90 29.72
CA LEU A 119 3.00 3.06 28.66
C LEU A 119 3.69 1.68 28.45
N GLU A 120 4.91 1.50 28.96
CA GLU A 120 5.64 0.23 28.89
C GLU A 120 4.99 -0.88 29.73
N GLU A 121 4.32 -0.55 30.83
CA GLU A 121 3.66 -1.54 31.69
C GLU A 121 2.41 -2.14 31.03
N TYR A 122 1.78 -1.37 30.14
CA TYR A 122 0.63 -1.79 29.35
C TYR A 122 1.02 -2.55 28.08
N LYS A 123 2.32 -2.55 27.73
CA LYS A 123 2.81 -3.41 26.65
C LYS A 123 2.73 -4.84 27.13
N THR A 124 1.64 -5.52 26.78
CA THR A 124 1.55 -6.97 26.92
C THR A 124 2.79 -7.54 26.23
N GLN A 125 3.62 -8.25 26.98
CA GLN A 125 4.80 -8.93 26.44
C GLN A 125 4.33 -9.91 25.37
N GLU A 126 4.31 -9.51 24.09
CA GLU A 126 4.46 -10.45 22.98
C GLU A 126 5.93 -10.93 22.97
N LEU A 127 6.26 -11.77 23.94
CA LEU A 127 7.49 -12.56 24.00
C LEU A 127 7.09 -14.01 24.30
N SER A 128 6.36 -14.63 23.37
CA SER A 128 6.46 -16.08 23.07
C SER A 128 5.32 -16.54 22.17
N ALA A 129 5.50 -16.42 20.86
CA ALA A 129 5.19 -17.57 20.02
C ALA A 129 6.53 -17.95 19.37
N PRO A 130 7.17 -19.07 19.75
CA PRO A 130 8.22 -19.60 18.92
C PRO A 130 7.57 -19.87 17.56
N THR A 131 7.96 -19.10 16.54
CA THR A 131 7.84 -19.55 15.16
C THR A 131 8.54 -20.90 15.13
N LYS A 132 7.75 -21.99 15.13
CA LYS A 132 8.24 -23.25 14.60
C LYS A 132 8.53 -22.94 13.15
N GLU A 133 9.79 -22.64 12.85
CA GLU A 133 10.33 -22.73 11.50
C GLU A 133 9.99 -24.13 11.02
N ILE A 134 8.97 -24.23 10.17
CA ILE A 134 8.76 -25.42 9.38
C ILE A 134 9.82 -25.30 8.30
N ASP A 135 10.91 -26.04 8.46
CA ASP A 135 11.94 -26.18 7.44
C ASP A 135 11.31 -26.85 6.20
N LEU A 136 10.80 -26.01 5.29
CA LEU A 136 10.18 -26.42 4.02
C LEU A 136 11.23 -26.78 2.95
N ILE A 137 12.50 -26.94 3.32
CA ILE A 137 13.60 -27.15 2.37
C ILE A 137 13.85 -28.65 2.08
N GLN A 138 13.25 -29.59 2.83
CA GLN A 138 13.58 -31.02 2.72
C GLN A 138 12.89 -31.84 1.61
N GLU A 139 12.05 -31.27 0.75
CA GLU A 139 11.39 -32.06 -0.32
C GLU A 139 11.57 -31.54 -1.76
N ASN A 140 12.60 -30.74 -2.04
CA ASN A 140 13.07 -30.57 -3.42
C ASN A 140 14.29 -31.45 -3.66
N ASN A 141 14.05 -32.75 -3.81
CA ASN A 141 15.02 -33.67 -4.41
C ASN A 141 15.37 -33.16 -5.82
N ILE A 142 16.53 -32.52 -5.92
CA ILE A 142 17.09 -31.94 -7.15
C ILE A 142 17.69 -33.03 -8.07
N ASP A 143 17.28 -34.29 -7.98
CA ASP A 143 17.75 -35.37 -8.87
C ASP A 143 17.00 -35.41 -10.22
N ARG A 144 16.57 -34.25 -10.71
CA ARG A 144 16.07 -34.09 -12.10
C ARG A 144 17.20 -33.76 -13.09
N PHE A 145 18.43 -33.56 -12.62
CA PHE A 145 19.54 -33.14 -13.48
C PHE A 145 20.90 -33.78 -13.15
N GLU A 146 20.93 -35.06 -12.78
CA GLU A 146 22.16 -35.85 -12.89
C GLU A 146 21.90 -37.24 -13.51
N LYS A 147 21.82 -37.28 -14.85
CA LYS A 147 22.42 -38.40 -15.59
C LYS A 147 23.63 -37.89 -16.35
N LYS A 148 24.80 -38.10 -15.75
CA LYS A 148 26.11 -37.90 -16.37
C LYS A 148 26.25 -38.75 -17.63
N LYS A 149 26.58 -38.04 -18.72
CA LYS A 149 27.54 -38.34 -19.79
C LYS A 149 28.00 -39.80 -19.90
N SER A 150 27.79 -40.39 -21.08
CA SER A 150 28.78 -41.30 -21.66
C SER A 150 29.23 -40.78 -23.03
N ASN A 151 30.54 -40.51 -23.11
CA ASN A 151 31.27 -40.14 -24.31
C ASN A 151 31.20 -41.26 -25.35
N LYS A 152 30.95 -40.94 -26.62
CA LYS A 152 31.57 -41.61 -27.77
C LYS A 152 31.65 -40.63 -28.95
N LYS A 153 32.89 -40.34 -29.37
CA LYS A 153 33.28 -39.57 -30.55
C LYS A 153 33.74 -40.57 -31.65
N PRO A 154 34.09 -40.11 -32.86
CA PRO A 154 33.25 -39.82 -34.02
C PRO A 154 33.38 -40.89 -35.13
N LYS A 155 32.53 -40.88 -36.17
CA LYS A 155 32.95 -41.34 -37.51
C LYS A 155 32.10 -40.77 -38.65
N ASN A 156 32.85 -40.22 -39.59
CA ASN A 156 32.53 -39.60 -40.85
C ASN A 156 31.95 -40.61 -41.86
N LYS A 157 30.95 -40.23 -42.68
CA LYS A 157 30.82 -40.65 -44.09
C LYS A 157 29.74 -39.86 -44.84
N GLU A 158 30.10 -39.58 -46.09
CA GLU A 158 29.55 -38.61 -47.03
C GLU A 158 28.25 -39.03 -47.76
N LYS A 159 27.67 -38.01 -48.44
CA LYS A 159 26.86 -38.02 -49.69
C LYS A 159 25.38 -38.46 -49.55
N LYS A 160 24.39 -37.88 -50.23
CA LYS A 160 24.37 -37.03 -51.44
C LYS A 160 23.02 -36.28 -51.53
N ASN A 161 23.04 -35.19 -52.32
CA ASN A 161 21.96 -34.27 -52.71
C ASN A 161 20.61 -34.88 -53.13
N THR A 162 19.52 -34.14 -52.86
CA THR A 162 18.54 -33.66 -53.86
C THR A 162 17.57 -32.64 -53.25
N SER A 163 17.54 -31.42 -53.80
CA SER A 163 16.46 -30.40 -53.69
C SER A 163 15.29 -30.76 -54.64
N PRO A 164 14.19 -29.99 -54.81
CA PRO A 164 13.71 -28.73 -54.18
C PRO A 164 12.26 -28.86 -53.61
N LYS A 165 11.62 -27.92 -52.90
CA LYS A 165 11.07 -26.61 -53.35
C LYS A 165 10.35 -25.88 -52.17
N GLU A 166 10.40 -24.54 -52.20
CA GLU A 166 9.41 -23.51 -51.78
C GLU A 166 8.79 -23.56 -50.36
N GLU A 167 8.56 -22.49 -49.59
CA GLU A 167 8.67 -21.04 -49.74
C GLU A 167 8.55 -20.45 -48.31
N LYS A 168 9.28 -19.38 -47.99
CA LYS A 168 9.25 -18.72 -46.67
C LYS A 168 8.38 -17.47 -46.70
N ASN A 169 7.52 -17.37 -45.70
CA ASN A 169 6.73 -16.21 -45.32
C ASN A 169 7.57 -15.02 -44.85
N ASN A 170 7.11 -13.83 -45.28
CA ASN A 170 6.91 -12.56 -44.56
C ASN A 170 7.97 -12.05 -43.57
N ASN A 171 8.45 -10.82 -43.81
CA ASN A 171 8.09 -9.68 -42.95
C ASN A 171 8.38 -8.30 -43.58
N ASN A 172 7.38 -7.43 -43.44
CA ASN A 172 7.27 -5.98 -43.73
C ASN A 172 8.44 -5.17 -43.07
N ALA A 173 9.15 -4.27 -43.78
CA ALA A 173 8.87 -2.85 -44.09
C ALA A 173 8.83 -1.89 -42.86
N PRO A 174 9.10 -0.56 -42.97
CA PRO A 174 10.14 0.19 -43.71
C PRO A 174 10.90 1.28 -42.87
N LYS A 175 11.91 1.89 -43.53
CA LYS A 175 12.79 3.09 -43.30
C LYS A 175 12.13 4.39 -42.72
N PRO A 176 12.81 5.58 -42.49
CA PRO A 176 14.15 6.05 -42.96
C PRO A 176 15.04 6.90 -42.00
N ASN A 177 16.18 7.29 -42.58
CA ASN A 177 17.33 8.12 -42.20
C ASN A 177 17.13 9.55 -41.67
N ASN A 178 18.17 9.99 -40.95
CA ASN A 178 18.64 11.37 -40.69
C ASN A 178 19.01 12.16 -41.96
N SER A 179 18.71 13.46 -41.99
CA SER A 179 19.65 14.54 -42.36
C SER A 179 19.09 15.95 -42.09
N GLU A 180 20.02 16.85 -41.69
CA GLU A 180 19.99 18.34 -41.74
C GLU A 180 19.42 19.20 -40.58
N GLN A 181 20.36 19.64 -39.73
CA GLN A 181 20.69 21.04 -39.37
C GLN A 181 19.57 22.08 -39.19
N GLN A 182 19.43 22.60 -37.96
CA GLN A 182 19.82 23.98 -37.56
C GLN A 182 19.47 24.27 -36.07
N LYS A 183 20.49 24.66 -35.28
CA LYS A 183 20.36 25.51 -34.06
C LYS A 183 20.47 26.98 -34.52
N PRO A 184 20.22 28.04 -33.69
CA PRO A 184 20.03 28.13 -32.22
C PRO A 184 18.75 28.94 -31.88
N ASN A 185 18.35 29.35 -30.67
CA ASN A 185 19.10 29.99 -29.60
C ASN A 185 18.24 30.21 -28.33
N ASN A 186 18.94 30.32 -27.21
CA ASN A 186 18.50 30.78 -25.90
C ASN A 186 17.66 32.08 -25.91
N ARG A 187 16.67 32.19 -25.01
CA ARG A 187 16.62 33.30 -24.04
C ARG A 187 15.66 33.06 -22.87
N LYS A 188 16.22 33.28 -21.67
CA LYS A 188 15.57 33.47 -20.37
C LYS A 188 14.67 34.72 -20.36
N ASN A 189 13.92 34.82 -19.25
CA ASN A 189 13.24 35.97 -18.62
C ASN A 189 11.74 36.10 -18.90
N ASN A 190 10.89 36.59 -17.99
CA ASN A 190 10.84 36.74 -16.53
C ASN A 190 9.47 37.43 -16.27
N LYS A 191 8.83 37.16 -15.13
CA LYS A 191 7.86 38.02 -14.41
C LYS A 191 6.73 38.73 -15.19
N LYS A 192 5.48 38.48 -14.75
CA LYS A 192 4.77 39.43 -13.86
C LYS A 192 3.49 38.83 -13.25
N ARG A 193 3.42 38.98 -11.92
CA ARG A 193 2.24 38.86 -11.06
C ARG A 193 1.28 40.01 -11.38
N ASN A 194 -0.02 39.71 -11.47
CA ASN A 194 -1.08 40.70 -11.31
C ASN A 194 -1.57 40.66 -9.86
N ASN A 195 -1.60 41.83 -9.22
CA ASN A 195 -2.22 42.07 -7.91
C ASN A 195 -3.27 43.19 -8.12
N PRO A 196 -4.51 43.07 -7.62
CA PRO A 196 -5.51 44.13 -7.76
C PRO A 196 -5.30 45.26 -6.74
N LYS A 197 -5.55 46.50 -7.17
CA LYS A 197 -5.46 47.74 -6.38
C LYS A 197 -6.64 47.86 -5.39
N LYS A 198 -6.33 48.25 -4.16
CA LYS A 198 -7.24 48.95 -3.23
C LYS A 198 -7.58 50.32 -3.81
N ASN A 199 -8.87 50.68 -3.76
CA ASN A 199 -9.32 52.08 -3.75
C ASN A 199 -9.82 52.39 -2.34
N ASN A 200 -9.22 53.40 -1.73
CA ASN A 200 -9.82 54.20 -0.67
C ASN A 200 -10.67 55.28 -1.35
N ASN A 201 -11.87 55.55 -0.83
CA ASN A 201 -12.53 56.85 -0.96
C ASN A 201 -13.27 57.12 0.35
N ASP A 202 -12.92 58.26 0.95
CA ASP A 202 -13.65 58.96 2.00
C ASP A 202 -15.04 59.42 1.51
N GLY A 203 -15.98 59.47 2.45
CA GLY A 203 -17.36 59.93 2.28
C GLY A 203 -18.22 59.47 3.44
#